data_AF-A0A7Y5F351-F1
#
_entry.id   AF-A0A7Y5F351-F1
#
_cell.length_a   1.000
_cell.length_b   1.000
_cell.length_c   1.000
_cell.angle_alpha   90.00
_cell.angle_beta   90.00
_cell.angle_gamma   90.00
#
_symmetry.space_group_name_H-M   'P 1'
#
loop_
_entity.id
_entity.type
_entity.pdbx_description
1 polymer ?
#
loop_
_entity_poly.entity_id
_entity_poly.type
_entity_poly.pdbx_seq_one_letter_code
_entity_poly.pdbx_strand_id
1 'polypeptide(L)'
;MTRCAASAGGAAAVASAVWQGNAKRGFALSRPPGHHATPAHAMGFCLLNNVALAAQYLIHEFGAKRIAILDIDLHHGNGTQDIFYERDDVLFISTHQYPLYPFTGFLEEMGAGKGQGLNANLPLPPMSGNHAFSAATDELILPLLDRFAPEMLLISAGMDAHWADPLGHLILSAAGYGEVIGRFTAWADAHCAGRIALFLEGGYDLEGGSSCATAAVAALLGQPFTDPVGPAPYREKGDWRVVLEHAKGLWQLE
;
A
#
# COMPACT_ATOMS: atom_id res chain seq x y z
N MET A 1 -1.34 10.41 -23.80
CA MET A 1 -2.60 9.97 -23.18
C MET A 1 -2.78 8.45 -23.20
N THR A 2 -2.54 7.74 -24.32
CA THR A 2 -2.78 6.28 -24.44
C THR A 2 -2.11 5.42 -23.36
N ARG A 3 -0.85 5.71 -22.99
CA ARG A 3 -0.14 4.94 -21.94
C ARG A 3 -0.72 5.13 -20.53
N CYS A 4 -1.22 6.32 -20.23
CA CYS A 4 -1.83 6.63 -18.94
C CYS A 4 -3.19 5.93 -18.79
N ALA A 5 -4.03 6.00 -19.83
CA ALA A 5 -5.29 5.27 -19.88
C ALA A 5 -5.07 3.74 -19.82
N ALA A 6 -4.03 3.21 -20.47
CA ALA A 6 -3.68 1.80 -20.39
C ALA A 6 -3.24 1.38 -18.98
N SER A 7 -2.50 2.23 -18.26
CA SER A 7 -2.10 1.97 -16.87
C SER A 7 -3.33 1.84 -15.96
N ALA A 8 -4.19 2.86 -15.95
CA ALA A 8 -5.40 2.86 -15.14
C ALA A 8 -6.39 1.75 -15.56
N GLY A 9 -6.55 1.52 -16.86
CA GLY A 9 -7.41 0.45 -17.38
C GLY A 9 -6.90 -0.95 -17.03
N GLY A 10 -5.58 -1.16 -17.06
CA GLY A 10 -4.93 -2.40 -16.63
C GLY A 10 -5.13 -2.67 -15.14
N ALA A 11 -4.98 -1.63 -14.32
CA ALA A 11 -5.29 -1.68 -12.89
C ALA A 11 -6.74 -2.12 -12.62
N ALA A 12 -7.73 -1.46 -13.25
CA ALA A 12 -9.13 -1.84 -13.14
C ALA A 12 -9.41 -3.26 -13.66
N ALA A 13 -8.79 -3.68 -14.77
CA ALA A 13 -8.93 -5.02 -15.31
C ALA A 13 -8.41 -6.11 -14.35
N VAL A 14 -7.25 -5.90 -13.72
CA VAL A 14 -6.71 -6.82 -12.72
C VAL A 14 -7.62 -6.90 -11.49
N ALA A 15 -8.04 -5.76 -10.95
CA ALA A 15 -8.91 -5.71 -9.78
C ALA A 15 -10.24 -6.41 -10.04
N SER A 16 -10.88 -6.12 -11.18
CA SER A 16 -12.15 -6.73 -11.57
C SER A 16 -12.05 -8.23 -11.85
N ALA A 17 -10.92 -8.71 -12.41
CA ALA A 17 -10.71 -10.14 -12.62
C ALA A 17 -10.63 -10.89 -11.28
N VAL A 18 -9.98 -10.32 -10.27
CA VAL A 18 -9.94 -10.87 -8.91
C VAL A 18 -11.31 -10.80 -8.24
N TRP A 19 -11.98 -9.65 -8.33
CA TRP A 19 -13.31 -9.44 -7.75
C TRP A 19 -14.33 -10.49 -8.24
N GLN A 20 -14.35 -10.75 -9.55
CA GLN A 20 -15.25 -11.70 -10.18
C GLN A 20 -14.84 -13.17 -9.98
N GLY A 21 -13.69 -13.45 -9.36
CA GLY A 21 -13.19 -14.81 -9.17
C GLY A 21 -12.56 -15.44 -10.42
N ASN A 22 -12.31 -14.66 -11.47
CA ASN A 22 -11.58 -15.12 -12.67
C ASN A 22 -10.09 -15.31 -12.40
N ALA A 23 -9.57 -14.66 -11.36
CA ALA A 23 -8.25 -14.90 -10.80
C ALA A 23 -8.37 -14.93 -9.26
N LYS A 24 -7.54 -15.73 -8.59
CA LYS A 24 -7.52 -15.72 -7.12
C LYS A 24 -6.96 -14.40 -6.58
N ARG A 25 -5.91 -13.88 -7.22
CA ARG A 25 -5.12 -12.70 -6.83
C ARG A 25 -4.53 -12.05 -8.08
N GLY A 26 -4.06 -10.80 -7.99
CA GLY A 26 -3.55 -10.07 -9.15
C GLY A 26 -2.42 -9.09 -8.84
N PHE A 27 -1.63 -8.76 -9.86
CA PHE A 27 -0.65 -7.68 -9.80
C PHE A 27 -0.64 -6.91 -11.14
N ALA A 28 -1.06 -5.65 -11.10
CA ALA A 28 -0.92 -4.71 -12.20
C ALA A 28 0.48 -4.07 -12.20
N LEU A 29 1.39 -4.64 -12.99
CA LEU A 29 2.72 -4.08 -13.26
C LEU A 29 2.63 -2.99 -14.33
N SER A 30 2.17 -1.81 -13.94
CA SER A 30 1.85 -0.71 -14.86
C SER A 30 2.68 0.55 -14.60
N ARG A 31 2.81 1.40 -15.64
CA ARG A 31 3.36 2.76 -15.54
C ARG A 31 2.56 3.69 -16.45
N PRO A 32 2.38 4.98 -16.10
CA PRO A 32 2.90 5.69 -14.92
C PRO A 32 2.25 5.27 -13.58
N PRO A 33 2.87 5.59 -12.42
CA PRO A 33 2.27 5.36 -11.09
C PRO A 33 1.03 6.24 -10.86
N GLY A 34 0.37 6.09 -9.71
CA GLY A 34 -0.90 6.73 -9.43
C GLY A 34 -1.10 7.40 -8.07
N HIS A 35 -0.51 6.91 -6.98
CA HIS A 35 -0.95 7.26 -5.62
C HIS A 35 -0.85 8.77 -5.23
N HIS A 36 -0.06 9.57 -5.94
CA HIS A 36 0.05 11.02 -5.71
C HIS A 36 -0.98 11.85 -6.49
N ALA A 37 -1.62 11.29 -7.53
CA ALA A 37 -2.59 12.04 -8.32
C ALA A 37 -3.87 12.29 -7.51
N THR A 38 -4.21 13.56 -7.34
CA THR A 38 -5.41 14.05 -6.63
C THR A 38 -6.58 14.18 -7.62
N PRO A 39 -7.83 14.47 -7.19
CA PRO A 39 -8.95 14.73 -8.10
C PRO A 39 -8.68 15.86 -9.09
N ALA A 40 -7.86 16.84 -8.72
CA ALA A 40 -7.66 18.07 -9.48
C ALA A 40 -6.23 18.24 -10.06
N HIS A 41 -5.27 17.40 -9.67
CA HIS A 41 -3.86 17.62 -9.99
C HIS A 41 -3.05 16.34 -10.18
N ALA A 42 -2.25 16.31 -11.25
CA ALA A 42 -1.20 15.32 -11.47
C ALA A 42 0.11 15.78 -10.81
N MET A 43 0.73 14.91 -10.00
CA MET A 43 1.97 15.22 -9.24
C MET A 43 2.74 13.93 -8.91
N GLY A 44 4.00 14.03 -8.50
CA GLY A 44 4.81 12.87 -8.08
C GLY A 44 4.90 11.78 -9.16
N PHE A 45 5.09 12.16 -10.43
CA PHE A 45 5.05 11.28 -11.61
C PHE A 45 3.69 10.60 -11.90
N CYS A 46 2.68 10.83 -11.07
CA CYS A 46 1.35 10.26 -11.18
C CYS A 46 0.45 11.19 -12.02
N LEU A 47 -0.13 10.64 -13.09
CA LEU A 47 -1.05 11.37 -13.97
C LEU A 47 -2.52 11.07 -13.67
N LEU A 48 -2.82 9.83 -13.32
CA LEU A 48 -4.12 9.34 -12.88
C LEU A 48 -3.88 8.40 -11.70
N ASN A 49 -4.80 8.38 -10.74
CA ASN A 49 -4.67 7.50 -9.59
C ASN A 49 -5.18 6.09 -9.93
N ASN A 50 -4.25 5.20 -10.28
CA ASN A 50 -4.56 3.85 -10.77
C ASN A 50 -5.35 3.02 -9.75
N VAL A 51 -4.92 2.99 -8.49
CA VAL A 51 -5.57 2.22 -7.42
C VAL A 51 -6.94 2.80 -7.07
N ALA A 52 -7.06 4.14 -7.02
CA ALA A 52 -8.34 4.79 -6.75
C ALA A 52 -9.35 4.55 -7.88
N LEU A 53 -8.90 4.58 -9.14
CA LEU A 53 -9.75 4.25 -10.29
C LEU A 53 -10.19 2.78 -10.26
N ALA A 54 -9.32 1.86 -9.86
CA ALA A 54 -9.69 0.46 -9.66
C ALA A 54 -10.75 0.30 -8.54
N ALA A 55 -10.56 0.94 -7.38
CA ALA A 55 -11.54 0.93 -6.31
C ALA A 55 -12.89 1.50 -6.75
N GLN A 56 -12.87 2.66 -7.43
CA GLN A 56 -14.06 3.31 -7.97
C GLN A 56 -14.79 2.44 -8.97
N TYR A 57 -14.06 1.76 -9.85
CA TYR A 57 -14.64 0.84 -10.81
C TYR A 57 -15.35 -0.33 -10.10
N LEU A 58 -14.75 -0.90 -9.06
CA LEU A 58 -15.37 -1.98 -8.29
C LEU A 58 -16.65 -1.55 -7.58
N ILE A 59 -16.64 -0.35 -6.98
CA ILE A 59 -17.79 0.22 -6.27
C ILE A 59 -18.93 0.51 -7.25
N HIS A 60 -18.62 1.13 -8.40
CA HIS A 60 -19.63 1.54 -9.37
C HIS A 60 -20.21 0.37 -10.16
N GLU A 61 -19.37 -0.52 -10.70
CA GLU A 61 -19.81 -1.58 -11.61
C GLU A 61 -20.29 -2.83 -10.87
N PHE A 62 -19.66 -3.17 -9.74
CA PHE A 62 -19.95 -4.40 -9.00
C PHE A 62 -20.60 -4.16 -7.65
N GLY A 63 -20.86 -2.90 -7.28
CA GLY A 63 -21.57 -2.56 -6.06
C GLY A 63 -20.77 -2.84 -4.78
N ALA A 64 -19.44 -2.95 -4.86
CA ALA A 64 -18.58 -3.10 -3.69
C ALA A 64 -18.88 -2.00 -2.65
N LYS A 65 -18.93 -2.38 -1.38
CA LYS A 65 -19.31 -1.50 -0.26
C LYS A 65 -18.14 -1.13 0.63
N ARG A 66 -17.14 -2.00 0.75
CA ARG A 66 -15.97 -1.76 1.60
C ARG A 66 -14.72 -2.23 0.89
N ILE A 67 -13.87 -1.31 0.46
CA ILE A 67 -12.56 -1.61 -0.14
C ILE A 67 -11.48 -1.05 0.77
N ALA A 68 -10.42 -1.82 1.04
CA ALA A 68 -9.25 -1.28 1.72
C ALA A 68 -8.13 -1.06 0.70
N ILE A 69 -7.55 0.13 0.70
CA ILE A 69 -6.35 0.47 -0.04
C ILE A 69 -5.18 0.59 0.96
N LEU A 70 -4.18 -0.26 0.79
CA LEU A 70 -2.96 -0.25 1.59
C LEU A 70 -1.80 0.25 0.72
N ASP A 71 -1.17 1.34 1.12
CA ASP A 71 -0.05 1.94 0.42
C ASP A 71 1.25 1.70 1.20
N ILE A 72 2.15 0.93 0.60
CA ILE A 72 3.47 0.60 1.13
C ILE A 72 4.60 1.20 0.29
N ASP A 73 4.28 2.13 -0.63
CA ASP A 73 5.28 2.98 -1.26
C ASP A 73 6.01 3.83 -0.21
N LEU A 74 7.27 4.15 -0.49
CA LEU A 74 8.10 5.00 0.36
C LEU A 74 7.43 6.36 0.66
N HIS A 75 6.70 6.89 -0.30
CA HIS A 75 6.09 8.22 -0.25
C HIS A 75 4.63 8.15 0.20
N HIS A 76 4.17 9.21 0.86
CA HIS A 76 2.76 9.29 1.24
C HIS A 76 1.88 9.35 -0.01
N GLY A 77 0.94 8.41 -0.14
CA GLY A 77 -0.11 8.37 -1.16
C GLY A 77 -1.17 9.46 -1.01
N ASN A 78 -0.75 10.73 -0.96
CA ASN A 78 -1.57 11.90 -0.68
C ASN A 78 -2.74 12.06 -1.66
N GLY A 79 -2.59 11.61 -2.90
CA GLY A 79 -3.65 11.67 -3.90
C GLY A 79 -4.77 10.67 -3.60
N THR A 80 -4.40 9.45 -3.20
CA THR A 80 -5.36 8.43 -2.78
C THR A 80 -6.09 8.88 -1.51
N GLN A 81 -5.36 9.40 -0.53
CA GLN A 81 -5.94 10.02 0.66
C GLN A 81 -6.98 11.09 0.29
N ASP A 82 -6.61 12.07 -0.54
CA ASP A 82 -7.49 13.19 -0.93
C ASP A 82 -8.77 12.71 -1.64
N ILE A 83 -8.68 11.71 -2.52
CA ILE A 83 -9.83 11.15 -3.24
C ILE A 83 -10.87 10.52 -2.29
N PHE A 84 -10.43 9.88 -1.21
CA PHE A 84 -11.29 9.12 -0.31
C PHE A 84 -11.51 9.77 1.06
N TYR A 85 -10.94 10.94 1.33
CA TYR A 85 -10.86 11.53 2.66
C TYR A 85 -12.20 11.69 3.39
N GLU A 86 -13.27 11.97 2.65
CA GLU A 86 -14.63 12.15 3.20
C GLU A 86 -15.56 10.94 3.01
N ARG A 87 -15.05 9.81 2.53
CA ARG A 87 -15.85 8.67 2.08
C ARG A 87 -15.87 7.52 3.08
N ASP A 88 -17.02 6.85 3.18
CA ASP A 88 -17.28 5.74 4.10
C ASP A 88 -17.16 4.33 3.48
N ASP A 89 -16.86 4.25 2.19
CA ASP A 89 -16.77 3.00 1.43
C ASP A 89 -15.33 2.54 1.14
N VAL A 90 -14.34 3.35 1.48
CA VAL A 90 -12.91 3.04 1.32
C VAL A 90 -12.12 3.35 2.60
N LEU A 91 -11.38 2.36 3.10
CA LEU A 91 -10.35 2.55 4.11
C LEU A 91 -9.01 2.75 3.40
N PHE A 92 -8.36 3.90 3.60
CA PHE A 92 -6.99 4.14 3.11
C PHE A 92 -6.00 4.02 4.26
N ILE A 93 -4.91 3.28 4.05
CA ILE A 93 -3.81 3.19 5.01
C ILE A 93 -2.50 3.39 4.25
N SER A 94 -1.63 4.29 4.71
CA SER A 94 -0.30 4.51 4.13
C SER A 94 0.81 4.40 5.17
N THR A 95 1.77 3.52 4.92
CA THR A 95 3.08 3.55 5.57
C THR A 95 4.04 4.28 4.66
N HIS A 96 4.70 5.33 5.14
CA HIS A 96 5.60 6.13 4.31
C HIS A 96 6.69 6.76 5.15
N GLN A 97 7.79 7.19 4.53
CA GLN A 97 8.82 7.92 5.24
C GLN A 97 8.38 9.36 5.53
N TYR A 98 8.65 9.83 6.75
CA TYR A 98 8.52 11.24 7.10
C TYR A 98 9.76 11.75 7.88
N PRO A 99 10.25 12.97 7.61
CA PRO A 99 9.83 13.87 6.53
C PRO A 99 10.35 13.41 5.17
N LEU A 100 9.47 13.35 4.17
CA LEU A 100 9.79 13.11 2.76
C LEU A 100 8.65 13.67 1.89
N TYR A 101 8.80 13.63 0.56
CA TYR A 101 7.75 14.06 -0.37
C TYR A 101 6.39 13.40 -0.06
N PRO A 102 5.28 14.16 -0.04
CA PRO A 102 5.15 15.59 -0.31
C PRO A 102 5.09 16.46 0.97
N PHE A 103 5.65 16.00 2.09
CA PHE A 103 5.58 16.62 3.42
C PHE A 103 4.17 16.67 4.01
N THR A 104 3.40 15.60 3.77
CA THR A 104 2.05 15.35 4.31
C THR A 104 2.01 13.93 4.88
N GLY A 105 0.84 13.48 5.36
CA GLY A 105 0.70 12.12 5.89
C GLY A 105 0.85 12.06 7.41
N PHE A 106 0.40 13.10 8.11
CA PHE A 106 0.45 13.11 9.58
C PHE A 106 -0.50 12.08 10.18
N LEU A 107 -0.16 11.59 11.38
CA LEU A 107 -0.94 10.59 12.13
C LEU A 107 -2.39 11.06 12.38
N GLU A 108 -2.57 12.36 12.59
CA GLU A 108 -3.85 12.99 12.93
C GLU A 108 -4.76 13.22 11.71
N GLU A 109 -4.27 12.99 10.49
CA GLU A 109 -5.06 13.05 9.26
C GLU A 109 -5.97 11.81 9.15
N MET A 110 -7.05 11.79 9.93
CA MET A 110 -7.91 10.62 10.12
C MET A 110 -9.17 10.60 9.25
N GLY A 111 -9.19 11.34 8.14
CA GLY A 111 -10.38 11.52 7.32
C GLY A 111 -11.29 12.63 7.87
N ALA A 112 -12.40 12.86 7.20
CA ALA A 112 -13.39 13.86 7.60
C ALA A 112 -14.82 13.44 7.23
N GLY A 113 -15.82 14.12 7.79
CA GLY A 113 -17.22 13.86 7.46
C GLY A 113 -17.60 12.39 7.69
N LYS A 114 -18.08 11.71 6.64
CA LYS A 114 -18.44 10.29 6.70
C LYS A 114 -17.20 9.37 6.73
N GLY A 115 -16.08 9.82 6.19
CA GLY A 115 -14.81 9.10 6.16
C GLY A 115 -13.97 9.25 7.43
N GLN A 116 -14.50 9.89 8.47
CA GLN A 116 -13.79 10.00 9.75
C GLN A 116 -13.47 8.60 10.31
N GLY A 117 -12.19 8.36 10.57
CA GLY A 117 -11.68 7.06 11.01
C GLY A 117 -11.43 6.08 9.87
N LEU A 118 -11.40 6.51 8.60
CA LEU A 118 -11.12 5.65 7.43
C LEU A 118 -9.89 6.10 6.62
N ASN A 119 -9.06 6.95 7.21
CA ASN A 119 -7.75 7.30 6.69
C ASN A 119 -6.70 7.11 7.79
N ALA A 120 -5.73 6.23 7.60
CA ALA A 120 -4.70 5.94 8.58
C ALA A 120 -3.30 6.12 8.00
N ASN A 121 -2.58 7.12 8.48
CA ASN A 121 -1.19 7.31 8.12
C ASN A 121 -0.26 6.72 9.18
N LEU A 122 0.88 6.21 8.73
CA LEU A 122 2.00 5.83 9.59
C LEU A 122 3.30 6.43 9.03
N PRO A 123 3.65 7.66 9.45
CA PRO A 123 4.85 8.36 9.02
C PRO A 123 6.09 7.78 9.72
N LEU A 124 6.72 6.80 9.09
CA LEU A 124 7.90 6.11 9.58
C LEU A 124 9.14 7.02 9.50
N PRO A 125 9.98 7.06 10.55
CA PRO A 125 11.26 7.77 10.47
C PRO A 125 12.23 7.03 9.53
N PRO A 126 13.22 7.74 8.96
CA PRO A 126 14.36 7.11 8.28
C PRO A 126 14.97 5.97 9.09
N MET A 127 15.51 4.96 8.39
CA MET A 127 16.09 3.73 8.95
C MET A 127 15.06 2.78 9.59
N SER A 128 13.78 2.94 9.28
CA SER A 128 12.75 1.92 9.55
C SER A 128 12.83 0.82 8.49
N GLY A 129 12.71 -0.45 8.92
CA GLY A 129 12.97 -1.62 8.07
C GLY A 129 12.01 -2.76 8.37
N ASN A 130 12.49 -3.99 8.18
CA ASN A 130 11.65 -5.20 8.31
C ASN A 130 10.88 -5.26 9.64
N HIS A 131 11.48 -4.88 10.78
CA HIS A 131 10.76 -4.92 12.06
C HIS A 131 9.67 -3.86 12.15
N ALA A 132 9.93 -2.64 11.68
CA ALA A 132 8.93 -1.57 11.64
C ALA A 132 7.72 -1.97 10.79
N PHE A 133 7.95 -2.50 9.58
CA PHE A 133 6.88 -2.94 8.69
C PHE A 133 6.11 -4.15 9.22
N SER A 134 6.81 -5.10 9.87
CA SER A 134 6.15 -6.22 10.56
C SER A 134 5.25 -5.73 11.68
N ALA A 135 5.78 -4.88 12.58
CA ALA A 135 5.01 -4.35 13.71
C ALA A 135 3.84 -3.47 13.24
N ALA A 136 4.07 -2.60 12.25
CA ALA A 136 3.00 -1.81 11.63
C ALA A 136 1.91 -2.71 11.04
N THR A 137 2.29 -3.79 10.38
CA THR A 137 1.33 -4.75 9.82
C THR A 137 0.52 -5.41 10.94
N ASP A 138 1.19 -6.01 11.91
CA ASP A 138 0.58 -6.87 12.92
C ASP A 138 -0.21 -6.07 13.98
N GLU A 139 0.27 -4.89 14.35
CA GLU A 139 -0.27 -4.09 15.48
C GLU A 139 -1.15 -2.91 15.06
N LEU A 140 -1.13 -2.51 13.78
CA LEU A 140 -1.94 -1.39 13.29
C LEU A 140 -2.79 -1.80 12.08
N ILE A 141 -2.16 -2.25 11.00
CA ILE A 141 -2.87 -2.47 9.72
C ILE A 141 -3.89 -3.60 9.84
N LEU A 142 -3.48 -4.80 10.25
CA LEU A 142 -4.40 -5.94 10.35
C LEU A 142 -5.57 -5.67 11.32
N PRO A 143 -5.37 -5.09 12.52
CA PRO A 143 -6.47 -4.68 13.38
C PRO A 143 -7.44 -3.67 12.75
N LEU A 144 -6.94 -2.71 11.97
CA LEU A 144 -7.81 -1.76 11.26
C LEU A 144 -8.60 -2.45 10.13
N LEU A 145 -7.98 -3.40 9.43
CA LEU A 145 -8.69 -4.25 8.47
C LEU A 145 -9.78 -5.08 9.13
N ASP A 146 -9.53 -5.67 10.31
CA ASP A 146 -10.52 -6.44 11.05
C ASP A 146 -11.73 -5.60 11.45
N ARG A 147 -11.50 -4.36 11.90
CA ARG A 147 -12.59 -3.42 12.24
C ARG A 147 -13.41 -3.00 11.02
N PHE A 148 -12.76 -2.76 9.88
CA PHE A 148 -13.42 -2.30 8.67
C PHE A 148 -14.08 -3.44 7.87
N ALA A 149 -13.55 -4.67 8.00
CA ALA A 149 -14.00 -5.86 7.27
C ALA A 149 -14.19 -5.61 5.75
N PRO A 150 -13.13 -5.20 5.03
CA PRO A 150 -13.19 -4.95 3.60
C PRO A 150 -13.50 -6.23 2.80
N GLU A 151 -14.17 -6.04 1.66
CA GLU A 151 -14.52 -7.09 0.72
C GLU A 151 -13.36 -7.42 -0.22
N MET A 152 -12.35 -6.56 -0.33
CA MET A 152 -11.14 -6.76 -1.12
C MET A 152 -10.02 -5.83 -0.64
N LEU A 153 -8.78 -6.31 -0.73
CA LEU A 153 -7.57 -5.51 -0.52
C LEU A 153 -6.97 -5.06 -1.85
N LEU A 154 -6.67 -3.77 -1.95
CA LEU A 154 -5.91 -3.17 -3.04
C LEU A 154 -4.61 -2.61 -2.49
N ILE A 155 -3.47 -3.01 -3.04
CA ILE A 155 -2.16 -2.66 -2.48
C ILE A 155 -1.41 -1.74 -3.46
N SER A 156 -1.21 -0.48 -3.10
CA SER A 156 -0.24 0.38 -3.76
C SER A 156 1.16 -0.07 -3.34
N ALA A 157 1.82 -0.81 -4.24
CA ALA A 157 3.07 -1.50 -4.00
C ALA A 157 4.22 -0.77 -4.69
N GLY A 158 4.71 0.30 -4.05
CA GLY A 158 5.98 0.93 -4.40
C GLY A 158 7.15 0.11 -3.89
N MET A 159 8.18 -0.07 -4.72
CA MET A 159 9.38 -0.85 -4.36
C MET A 159 10.52 0.03 -3.83
N ASP A 160 10.24 1.30 -3.56
CA ASP A 160 11.19 2.34 -3.15
C ASP A 160 11.40 2.44 -1.63
N ALA A 161 10.66 1.67 -0.82
CA ALA A 161 11.03 1.47 0.59
C ALA A 161 12.22 0.50 0.73
N HIS A 162 12.66 -0.12 -0.37
CA HIS A 162 13.82 -1.00 -0.38
C HIS A 162 15.09 -0.25 0.03
N TRP A 163 15.96 -0.87 0.82
CA TRP A 163 17.16 -0.23 1.38
C TRP A 163 18.16 0.32 0.35
N ALA A 164 18.10 -0.16 -0.89
CA ALA A 164 18.96 0.30 -1.99
C ALA A 164 18.37 1.48 -2.77
N ASP A 165 17.11 1.83 -2.53
CA ASP A 165 16.44 2.85 -3.34
C ASP A 165 17.04 4.25 -3.12
N PRO A 166 17.33 5.02 -4.18
CA PRO A 166 17.96 6.32 -4.05
C PRO A 166 17.04 7.44 -3.57
N LEU A 167 15.72 7.25 -3.53
CA LEU A 167 14.77 8.33 -3.21
C LEU A 167 14.36 8.39 -1.73
N GLY A 168 14.85 7.48 -0.90
CA GLY A 168 14.52 7.44 0.52
C GLY A 168 15.59 6.82 1.40
N HIS A 169 15.20 6.61 2.65
CA HIS A 169 16.06 6.09 3.71
C HIS A 169 15.35 5.03 4.55
N LEU A 170 14.21 4.51 4.09
CA LEU A 170 13.69 3.24 4.60
C LEU A 170 14.63 2.12 4.17
N ILE A 171 14.65 1.07 4.97
CA ILE A 171 15.62 -0.02 4.81
C ILE A 171 14.93 -1.39 4.75
N LEU A 172 13.76 -1.46 4.12
CA LEU A 172 13.05 -2.72 3.91
C LEU A 172 13.85 -3.62 2.95
N SER A 173 13.96 -4.91 3.21
CA SER A 173 14.56 -5.87 2.26
C SER A 173 13.50 -6.47 1.33
N ALA A 174 13.93 -7.09 0.23
CA ALA A 174 12.99 -7.80 -0.65
C ALA A 174 12.29 -8.95 0.09
N ALA A 175 13.00 -9.67 0.98
CA ALA A 175 12.36 -10.63 1.89
C ALA A 175 11.28 -9.96 2.76
N GLY A 176 11.54 -8.77 3.31
CA GLY A 176 10.58 -8.01 4.11
C GLY A 176 9.31 -7.65 3.33
N TYR A 177 9.44 -7.21 2.08
CA TYR A 177 8.29 -7.02 1.18
C TYR A 177 7.47 -8.31 1.03
N GLY A 178 8.15 -9.44 0.78
CA GLY A 178 7.49 -10.75 0.67
C GLY A 178 6.73 -11.14 1.94
N GLU A 179 7.30 -10.89 3.11
CA GLU A 179 6.65 -11.16 4.41
C GLU A 179 5.40 -10.28 4.63
N VAL A 180 5.49 -8.98 4.37
CA VAL A 180 4.35 -8.04 4.50
C VAL A 180 3.22 -8.43 3.54
N ILE A 181 3.52 -8.64 2.26
CA ILE A 181 2.51 -9.09 1.28
C ILE A 181 1.96 -10.47 1.64
N GLY A 182 2.79 -11.37 2.19
CA GLY A 182 2.36 -12.67 2.68
C GLY A 182 1.32 -12.57 3.80
N ARG A 183 1.51 -11.66 4.76
CA ARG A 183 0.53 -11.38 5.82
C ARG A 183 -0.79 -10.85 5.26
N PHE A 184 -0.75 -9.86 4.36
CA PHE A 184 -1.97 -9.34 3.71
C PHE A 184 -2.69 -10.42 2.90
N THR A 185 -1.92 -11.29 2.24
CA THR A 185 -2.45 -12.40 1.46
C THR A 185 -3.15 -13.44 2.36
N ALA A 186 -2.54 -13.79 3.50
CA ALA A 186 -3.13 -14.69 4.48
C ALA A 186 -4.40 -14.08 5.11
N TRP A 187 -4.36 -12.79 5.43
CA TRP A 187 -5.53 -12.06 5.93
C TRP A 187 -6.67 -12.06 4.90
N ALA A 188 -6.37 -11.79 3.63
CA ALA A 188 -7.36 -11.77 2.57
C ALA A 188 -8.00 -13.15 2.34
N ASP A 189 -7.21 -14.23 2.40
CA ASP A 189 -7.73 -15.61 2.31
C ASP A 189 -8.75 -15.89 3.42
N ALA A 190 -8.50 -15.42 4.64
CA ALA A 190 -9.37 -15.64 5.79
C ALA A 190 -10.63 -14.76 5.79
N HIS A 191 -10.55 -13.52 5.31
CA HIS A 191 -11.60 -12.51 5.56
C HIS A 191 -12.36 -12.05 4.31
N CYS A 192 -11.75 -12.13 3.12
CA CYS A 192 -12.35 -11.59 1.89
C CYS A 192 -12.22 -12.53 0.68
N ALA A 193 -12.29 -13.84 0.93
CA ALA A 193 -12.22 -14.90 -0.08
C ALA A 193 -10.95 -14.86 -0.95
N GLY A 194 -9.84 -14.39 -0.36
CA GLY A 194 -8.55 -14.27 -1.03
C GLY A 194 -8.45 -13.09 -2.00
N ARG A 195 -9.42 -12.17 -2.04
CA ARG A 195 -9.43 -11.04 -2.97
C ARG A 195 -8.39 -9.98 -2.59
N ILE A 196 -7.24 -10.06 -3.24
CA ILE A 196 -6.15 -9.10 -3.14
C ILE A 196 -5.57 -8.79 -4.53
N ALA A 197 -5.31 -7.50 -4.79
CA ALA A 197 -4.63 -7.05 -6.00
C ALA A 197 -3.55 -6.01 -5.68
N LEU A 198 -2.37 -6.15 -6.29
CA LEU A 198 -1.26 -5.20 -6.18
C LEU A 198 -1.22 -4.27 -7.39
N PHE A 199 -0.73 -3.05 -7.18
CA PHE A 199 -0.59 -2.00 -8.18
C PHE A 199 0.81 -1.41 -8.06
N LEU A 200 1.59 -1.45 -9.13
CA LEU A 200 2.95 -0.91 -9.10
C LEU A 200 2.91 0.62 -8.98
N GLU A 201 3.62 1.16 -7.98
CA GLU A 201 3.83 2.60 -7.78
C GLU A 201 5.30 2.99 -8.08
N GLY A 202 6.07 3.42 -7.07
CA GLY A 202 7.49 3.74 -7.14
C GLY A 202 8.43 2.53 -7.15
N GLY A 203 9.73 2.82 -7.07
CA GLY A 203 10.83 1.85 -7.17
C GLY A 203 11.84 2.25 -8.24
N TYR A 204 13.01 2.70 -7.81
CA TYR A 204 13.98 3.42 -8.63
C TYR A 204 15.37 2.78 -8.62
N ASP A 205 15.65 1.88 -7.67
CA ASP A 205 16.72 0.89 -7.81
C ASP A 205 16.22 -0.34 -8.57
N LEU A 206 16.88 -0.70 -9.68
CA LEU A 206 16.39 -1.76 -10.58
C LEU A 206 16.53 -3.17 -9.99
N GLU A 207 17.62 -3.43 -9.27
CA GLU A 207 17.91 -4.74 -8.69
C GLU A 207 17.02 -4.99 -7.46
N GLY A 208 16.96 -4.01 -6.54
CA GLY A 208 16.04 -4.00 -5.41
C GLY A 208 14.59 -4.06 -5.87
N GLY A 209 14.19 -3.18 -6.80
CA GLY A 209 12.81 -3.12 -7.30
C GLY A 209 12.34 -4.42 -7.95
N SER A 210 13.16 -5.04 -8.79
CA SER A 210 12.83 -6.35 -9.39
C SER A 210 12.78 -7.48 -8.37
N SER A 211 13.65 -7.45 -7.35
CA SER A 211 13.67 -8.44 -6.27
C SER A 211 12.44 -8.32 -5.37
N CYS A 212 12.04 -7.09 -4.99
CA CYS A 212 10.82 -6.82 -4.23
C CYS A 212 9.56 -7.24 -4.98
N ALA A 213 9.46 -6.90 -6.27
CA ALA A 213 8.34 -7.33 -7.10
C ALA A 213 8.25 -8.87 -7.21
N THR A 214 9.40 -9.54 -7.32
CA THR A 214 9.47 -11.01 -7.34
C THR A 214 9.02 -11.60 -6.00
N ALA A 215 9.47 -11.03 -4.88
CA ALA A 215 9.05 -11.44 -3.54
C ALA A 215 7.53 -11.28 -3.34
N ALA A 216 6.96 -10.16 -3.79
CA ALA A 216 5.53 -9.91 -3.74
C ALA A 216 4.74 -10.94 -4.57
N VAL A 217 5.19 -11.27 -5.78
CA VAL A 217 4.57 -12.32 -6.61
C VAL A 217 4.69 -13.69 -5.95
N ALA A 218 5.84 -14.03 -5.38
CA ALA A 218 6.03 -15.29 -4.66
C ALA A 218 5.05 -15.40 -3.48
N ALA A 219 4.87 -14.33 -2.71
CA ALA A 219 3.89 -14.25 -1.63
C ALA A 219 2.45 -14.43 -2.12
N LEU A 220 2.07 -13.75 -3.22
CA LEU A 220 0.77 -13.95 -3.88
C LEU A 220 0.57 -15.38 -4.38
N LEU A 221 1.62 -16.13 -4.69
CA LEU A 221 1.53 -17.52 -5.14
C LEU A 221 1.70 -18.53 -3.99
N GLY A 222 1.97 -18.07 -2.76
CA GLY A 222 2.32 -18.94 -1.63
C GLY A 222 3.60 -19.74 -1.86
N GLN A 223 4.55 -19.16 -2.62
CA GLN A 223 5.82 -19.80 -2.96
C GLN A 223 6.95 -19.27 -2.08
N PRO A 224 7.97 -20.10 -1.77
CA PRO A 224 9.16 -19.63 -1.09
C PRO A 224 9.90 -18.61 -1.94
N PHE A 225 10.54 -17.65 -1.27
CA PHE A 225 11.39 -16.64 -1.89
C PHE A 225 12.73 -16.59 -1.15
N THR A 226 13.82 -16.43 -1.90
CA THR A 226 15.16 -16.18 -1.34
C THR A 226 15.61 -14.84 -1.89
N ASP A 227 15.94 -13.92 -0.98
CA ASP A 227 16.36 -12.56 -1.31
C ASP A 227 17.76 -12.58 -1.97
N PRO A 228 17.87 -12.25 -3.27
CA PRO A 228 19.15 -12.29 -3.97
C PRO A 228 20.03 -11.07 -3.64
N VAL A 229 19.43 -9.96 -3.18
CA VAL A 229 20.14 -8.72 -2.84
C VAL A 229 20.60 -8.74 -1.39
N GLY A 230 19.81 -9.38 -0.53
CA GLY A 230 20.12 -9.61 0.87
C GLY A 230 19.56 -8.55 1.83
N PRO A 231 19.87 -8.69 3.13
CA PRO A 231 19.36 -7.77 4.14
C PRO A 231 19.98 -6.38 3.96
N ALA A 232 19.30 -5.37 4.50
CA ALA A 232 19.86 -4.03 4.54
C ALA A 232 21.24 -4.03 5.23
N PRO A 233 22.25 -3.36 4.65
CA PRO A 233 23.58 -3.28 5.25
C PRO A 233 23.62 -2.34 6.47
N TYR A 234 22.49 -1.76 6.83
CA TYR A 234 22.34 -0.80 7.91
C TYR A 234 21.52 -1.38 9.05
N ARG A 235 21.82 -0.94 10.28
CA ARG A 235 21.03 -1.32 11.45
C ARG A 235 19.72 -0.53 11.49
N GLU A 236 18.61 -1.26 11.64
CA GLU A 236 17.30 -0.67 11.88
C GLU A 236 17.25 0.09 13.22
N LYS A 237 16.75 1.32 13.17
CA LYS A 237 16.57 2.16 14.37
C LYS A 237 15.22 1.89 15.02
N GLY A 238 15.13 2.09 16.33
CA GLY A 238 13.91 1.82 17.09
C GLY A 238 12.90 2.97 17.15
N ASP A 239 13.19 4.11 16.53
CA ASP A 239 12.43 5.36 16.67
C ASP A 239 10.98 5.21 16.15
N TRP A 240 10.76 4.30 15.18
CA TRP A 240 9.43 3.98 14.66
C TRP A 240 8.47 3.47 15.73
N ARG A 241 8.97 2.88 16.84
CA ARG A 241 8.10 2.41 17.94
C ARG A 241 7.32 3.56 18.56
N VAL A 242 7.91 4.74 18.69
CA VAL A 242 7.22 5.92 19.25
C VAL A 242 6.09 6.35 18.33
N VAL A 243 6.31 6.32 17.01
CA VAL A 243 5.28 6.62 16.01
C VAL A 243 4.16 5.59 16.06
N LEU A 244 4.50 4.30 16.11
CA LEU A 244 3.53 3.21 16.17
C LEU A 244 2.68 3.27 17.45
N GLU A 245 3.30 3.49 18.61
CA GLU A 245 2.56 3.65 19.88
C GLU A 245 1.63 4.86 19.85
N HIS A 246 2.05 5.98 19.25
CA HIS A 246 1.17 7.13 19.08
C HIS A 246 0.00 6.80 18.13
N ALA A 247 0.26 6.14 17.01
CA ALA A 247 -0.77 5.67 16.10
C ALA A 247 -1.77 4.76 16.82
N LYS A 248 -1.29 3.75 17.56
CA LYS A 248 -2.14 2.86 18.35
C LYS A 248 -3.00 3.61 19.35
N GLY A 249 -2.45 4.64 20.01
CA GLY A 249 -3.21 5.54 20.89
C GLY A 249 -4.36 6.27 20.18
N LEU A 250 -4.10 6.87 19.02
CA LEU A 250 -5.13 7.55 18.21
C LEU A 250 -6.24 6.58 17.77
N TRP A 251 -5.85 5.36 17.40
CA TRP A 251 -6.75 4.32 16.93
C TRP A 251 -7.32 3.46 18.06
N GLN A 252 -7.01 3.72 19.33
CA GLN A 252 -7.47 2.93 20.47
C GLN A 252 -7.19 1.42 20.27
N LEU A 253 -5.96 1.10 19.88
CA LEU A 253 -5.44 -0.26 19.73
C LEU A 253 -4.59 -0.63 20.95
N GLU A 254 -4.64 -1.89 21.36
CA GLU A 254 -3.83 -2.45 22.46
C GLU A 254 -2.41 -2.78 22.01
#